data_AF-A0A378BSU6-F1
#
_entry.id   AF-A0A378BSU6-F1
#
_cell.length_a   1.000
_cell.length_b   1.000
_cell.length_c   1.000
_cell.angle_alpha   90.00
_cell.angle_beta   90.00
_cell.angle_gamma   90.00
#
_symmetry.space_group_name_H-M   'P 1'
#
loop_
_entity.id
_entity.type
_entity.pdbx_description
1 polymer ?
#
loop_
_entity_poly.entity_id
_entity_poly.type
_entity_poly.pdbx_seq_one_letter_code
_entity_poly.pdbx_strand_id
1 'polypeptide(L)'
;MSGRFAGETLTLLQTWSEEDFQRVQENLIGHLVVQKRLKLSPTLFIATLESELDVISVCNLSGEVVKETLGTAKRITLSPSLAGFLNHLEPVL
;
A
#
# COMPACT_ATOMS: atom_id res chain seq x y z
N MET A 1 -0.36 1.75 12.47
CA MET A 1 -1.70 1.87 13.10
C MET A 1 -2.55 0.73 12.59
N SER A 2 -3.15 -0.08 13.45
CA SER A 2 -4.04 -1.17 13.02
C SER A 2 -5.39 -0.60 12.59
N GLY A 3 -5.92 -1.11 11.48
CA GLY A 3 -7.21 -0.68 10.96
C GLY A 3 -7.89 -1.79 10.16
N ARG A 4 -9.15 -1.55 9.79
CA ARG A 4 -9.95 -2.44 8.97
C ARG A 4 -10.64 -1.65 7.87
N PHE A 5 -10.60 -2.18 6.65
CA PHE A 5 -11.29 -1.60 5.50
C PHE A 5 -11.98 -2.70 4.71
N ALA A 6 -13.29 -2.57 4.47
CA ALA A 6 -14.08 -3.56 3.72
C ALA A 6 -13.91 -5.02 4.19
N GLY A 7 -13.72 -5.23 5.50
CA GLY A 7 -13.50 -6.55 6.10
C GLY A 7 -12.04 -7.03 6.13
N GLU A 8 -11.11 -6.32 5.48
CA GLU A 8 -9.67 -6.63 5.51
C GLU A 8 -9.00 -5.91 6.68
N THR A 9 -8.35 -6.67 7.57
CA THR A 9 -7.51 -6.12 8.64
C THR A 9 -6.13 -5.79 8.09
N LEU A 10 -5.65 -4.59 8.38
CA LEU A 10 -4.40 -4.05 7.86
C LEU A 10 -3.63 -3.29 8.93
N THR A 11 -2.33 -3.12 8.71
CA THR A 11 -1.52 -2.15 9.43
C THR A 11 -1.18 -0.99 8.51
N LEU A 12 -1.77 0.17 8.76
CA LEU A 12 -1.44 1.41 8.07
C LEU A 12 -0.03 1.86 8.47
N LEU A 13 0.84 1.96 7.47
CA LEU A 13 2.23 2.39 7.64
C LEU A 13 2.27 3.89 7.88
N GLN A 14 3.20 4.33 8.72
CA GLN A 14 3.43 5.71 9.08
C GLN A 14 4.93 5.94 9.17
N THR A 15 5.36 7.18 8.99
CA THR A 15 6.73 7.59 9.24
C THR A 15 6.92 7.84 10.73
N TRP A 16 7.89 7.16 11.34
CA TRP A 16 8.12 7.24 12.78
C TRP A 16 9.08 8.38 13.17
N SER A 17 10.07 8.66 12.33
CA SER A 17 11.11 9.67 12.54
C SER A 17 11.70 10.12 11.21
N GLU A 18 12.59 11.11 11.21
CA GLU A 18 13.31 11.53 10.00
C GLU A 18 14.20 10.42 9.42
N GLU A 19 14.88 9.65 10.29
CA GLU A 19 15.69 8.51 9.87
C GLU A 19 14.81 7.40 9.26
N ASP A 20 13.65 7.14 9.88
CA ASP A 20 12.68 6.19 9.35
C ASP A 20 12.08 6.67 8.03
N PHE A 21 11.89 7.98 7.85
CA PHE A 21 11.43 8.55 6.59
C PHE A 21 12.37 8.24 5.43
N GLN A 22 13.69 8.27 5.68
CA GLN A 22 14.67 7.86 4.67
C GLN A 22 14.50 6.38 4.32
N ARG A 23 14.34 5.50 5.32
CA ARG A 23 14.11 4.06 5.09
C ARG A 23 12.82 3.79 4.32
N VAL A 24 11.75 4.51 4.62
CA VAL A 24 10.48 4.42 3.88
C VAL A 24 10.69 4.76 2.41
N GLN A 25 11.43 5.82 2.10
CA GLN A 25 11.76 6.19 0.72
C GLN A 25 12.60 5.11 0.03
N GLU A 26 13.62 4.58 0.70
CA GLU A 26 14.46 3.48 0.18
C GLU A 26 13.61 2.23 -0.16
N ASN A 27 12.68 1.86 0.71
CA ASN A 27 11.78 0.73 0.49
C ASN A 27 10.82 0.99 -0.69
N LEU A 28 10.26 2.19 -0.80
CA LEU A 28 9.40 2.59 -1.92
C LEU A 28 10.16 2.60 -3.25
N ILE A 29 11.41 3.07 -3.26
CA ILE A 29 12.29 3.01 -4.43
C ILE A 29 12.54 1.56 -4.84
N GLY A 30 12.87 0.69 -3.88
CA GLY A 30 13.06 -0.75 -4.13
C GLY A 30 11.84 -1.39 -4.76
N HIS A 31 10.65 -1.08 -4.25
CA HIS A 31 9.37 -1.57 -4.79
C HIS A 31 9.17 -1.12 -6.24
N LEU A 32 9.34 0.17 -6.54
CA LEU A 32 9.21 0.71 -7.90
C LEU A 32 10.24 0.10 -8.87
N VAL A 33 11.47 -0.14 -8.43
CA VAL A 33 12.53 -0.77 -9.25
C VAL A 33 12.12 -2.20 -9.63
N VAL A 34 11.60 -2.99 -8.68
CA VAL A 34 11.13 -4.35 -8.95
C VAL A 34 9.93 -4.34 -9.90
N GLN A 35 8.95 -3.46 -9.68
CA GLN A 35 7.79 -3.32 -10.57
C GLN A 35 8.21 -2.94 -11.99
N LYS A 36 9.15 -1.99 -12.14
CA LYS A 36 9.70 -1.60 -13.44
C LYS A 36 10.40 -2.78 -14.14
N ARG A 37 11.21 -3.55 -13.40
CA ARG A 37 11.89 -4.75 -13.94
C ARG A 37 10.89 -5.80 -14.44
N LEU A 38 9.78 -5.97 -13.75
CA LEU A 38 8.70 -6.91 -14.09
C LEU A 38 7.65 -6.33 -15.06
N LYS A 39 7.82 -5.08 -15.53
CA LYS A 39 6.88 -4.37 -16.40
C LYS A 39 5.46 -4.25 -15.80
N LEU A 40 5.38 -4.10 -14.48
CA LEU A 40 4.13 -3.88 -13.75
C LEU A 40 3.84 -2.38 -13.65
N SER A 41 2.56 -2.01 -13.59
CA SER A 41 2.17 -0.61 -13.38
C SER A 41 2.62 -0.13 -12.00
N PRO A 42 3.17 1.09 -11.86
CA PRO A 42 3.76 1.55 -10.61
C PRO A 42 2.73 1.76 -9.51
N THR A 43 3.07 1.36 -8.29
CA THR A 43 2.29 1.63 -7.07
C THR A 43 3.21 2.04 -5.93
N LEU A 44 2.63 2.63 -4.89
CA LEU A 44 3.32 2.97 -3.64
C LEU A 44 2.55 2.31 -2.49
N PHE A 45 3.18 1.37 -1.79
CA PHE A 45 2.52 0.67 -0.68
C PHE A 45 2.35 1.59 0.53
N ILE A 46 1.19 1.47 1.19
CA ILE A 46 0.79 2.32 2.33
C ILE A 46 0.31 1.50 3.54
N ALA A 47 0.02 0.21 3.36
CA ALA A 47 -0.39 -0.68 4.44
C ALA A 47 0.03 -2.13 4.16
N THR A 48 0.33 -2.86 5.22
CA THR A 48 0.56 -4.30 5.19
C THR A 48 -0.69 -5.06 5.60
N LEU A 49 -0.82 -6.29 5.11
CA LEU A 49 -1.83 -7.26 5.52
C LEU A 49 -1.16 -8.37 6.33
N GLU A 50 -1.95 -9.32 6.84
CA GLU A 50 -1.41 -10.52 7.48
C GLU A 50 -0.65 -11.43 6.50
N SER A 51 -1.08 -11.43 5.23
CA SER A 51 -0.35 -12.07 4.12
C SER A 51 0.94 -11.30 3.85
N GLU A 52 2.09 -11.99 3.89
CA GLU A 52 3.39 -11.38 3.60
C GLU A 52 3.54 -10.94 2.14
N LEU A 53 2.75 -11.53 1.22
CA LEU A 53 2.83 -11.24 -0.21
C LEU A 53 1.85 -10.17 -0.66
N ASP A 54 0.83 -9.87 0.14
CA ASP A 54 -0.20 -8.90 -0.23
C ASP A 54 -0.03 -7.59 0.55
N VAL A 55 -0.10 -6.49 -0.18
CA VAL A 55 -0.02 -5.14 0.39
C VAL A 55 -1.14 -4.27 -0.15
N ILE A 56 -1.47 -3.21 0.59
CA ILE A 56 -2.37 -2.17 0.11
C ILE A 56 -1.52 -0.99 -0.35
N SER A 57 -1.77 -0.53 -1.57
CA SER A 57 -0.96 0.46 -2.26
C SER A 57 -1.84 1.48 -2.99
N VAL A 58 -1.26 2.64 -3.29
CA VAL A 58 -1.84 3.62 -4.21
C VAL A 58 -1.30 3.35 -5.62
N CYS A 59 -2.19 3.21 -6.60
CA CYS A 59 -1.82 3.18 -8.01
C CYS A 59 -1.31 4.55 -8.44
N ASN A 60 -0.04 4.64 -8.85
CA ASN A 60 0.59 5.93 -9.17
C ASN A 60 0.10 6.53 -10.50
N LEU A 61 -0.74 5.80 -11.24
CA LEU A 61 -1.37 6.27 -12.49
C LEU A 61 -2.80 6.79 -12.27
N SER A 62 -3.60 6.08 -11.47
CA SER A 62 -5.02 6.42 -11.26
C SER A 62 -5.32 7.11 -9.93
N GLY A 63 -4.44 6.97 -8.93
CA GLY A 63 -4.69 7.43 -7.55
C GLY A 63 -5.60 6.52 -6.72
N GLU A 64 -6.08 5.42 -7.31
CA GLU A 64 -6.90 4.41 -6.63
C GLU A 64 -6.07 3.67 -5.57
N VAL A 65 -6.73 3.29 -4.48
CA VAL A 65 -6.15 2.39 -3.48
C VAL A 65 -6.49 0.96 -3.87
N VAL A 66 -5.47 0.11 -3.98
CA VAL A 66 -5.57 -1.27 -4.45
C VAL A 66 -4.95 -2.23 -3.44
N LYS A 67 -5.51 -3.43 -3.30
CA LYS A 67 -4.81 -4.60 -2.78
C LYS A 67 -4.02 -5.22 -3.93
N GLU A 68 -2.72 -5.40 -3.76
CA GLU A 68 -1.86 -6.03 -4.77
C GLU A 68 -1.04 -7.18 -4.17
N THR A 69 -0.81 -8.20 -5.00
CA THR A 69 0.14 -9.27 -4.68
C THR A 69 1.49 -8.93 -5.28
N LEU A 70 2.50 -8.79 -4.43
CA LEU A 70 3.85 -8.36 -4.81
C LEU A 70 4.43 -9.23 -5.94
N GLY A 71 5.07 -8.57 -6.91
CA GLY A 71 5.68 -9.23 -8.06
C GLY A 71 4.70 -9.72 -9.13
N THR A 72 3.40 -9.44 -9.01
CA THR A 72 2.38 -9.85 -10.00
C THR A 72 1.53 -8.67 -10.47
N ALA A 73 0.75 -8.89 -11.55
CA ALA A 73 -0.24 -7.93 -12.02
C ALA A 73 -1.61 -8.06 -11.30
N LYS A 74 -1.75 -8.93 -10.30
CA LYS A 74 -3.02 -9.17 -9.60
C LYS A 74 -3.32 -8.01 -8.68
N ARG A 75 -4.45 -7.32 -8.93
CA ARG A 75 -4.90 -6.16 -8.18
C ARG A 75 -6.41 -6.18 -8.00
N ILE A 76 -6.86 -5.69 -6.85
CA ILE A 76 -8.26 -5.46 -6.53
C ILE A 76 -8.39 -4.03 -6.04
N THR A 77 -9.21 -3.21 -6.71
CA THR A 77 -9.48 -1.83 -6.26
C THR A 77 -10.31 -1.86 -4.99
N LEU A 78 -9.81 -1.17 -3.95
CA LEU A 78 -10.47 -1.04 -2.65
C LEU A 78 -11.19 0.31 -2.53
N SER A 79 -10.57 1.38 -3.01
CA SER A 79 -11.14 2.72 -2.94
C SER A 79 -10.71 3.56 -4.15
N PRO A 80 -11.58 4.46 -4.67
CA PRO A 80 -11.24 5.32 -5.79
C PRO A 80 -10.16 6.37 -5.46
N SER A 81 -9.88 6.63 -4.18
CA SER A 81 -8.84 7.58 -3.77
C SER A 81 -8.28 7.28 -2.37
N LEU A 82 -7.09 7.80 -2.08
CA LEU A 82 -6.48 7.73 -0.75
C LEU A 82 -7.36 8.40 0.32
N ALA A 83 -7.92 9.58 0.02
CA ALA A 83 -8.82 10.27 0.94
C ALA A 83 -10.07 9.43 1.23
N GLY A 84 -10.68 8.84 0.19
CA GLY A 84 -11.82 7.95 0.34
C GLY A 84 -11.49 6.71 1.18
N PHE A 85 -10.28 6.16 1.03
CA PHE A 85 -9.82 5.03 1.82
C PHE A 85 -9.67 5.38 3.31
N LEU A 86 -8.97 6.47 3.61
CA LEU A 86 -8.73 6.91 4.99
C LEU A 86 -10.02 7.30 5.71
N ASN A 87 -10.97 7.94 5.03
CA ASN A 87 -12.25 8.35 5.61
C ASN A 87 -13.16 7.18 6.01
N HIS A 88 -12.97 6.00 5.43
CA HIS A 88 -13.74 4.78 5.73
C HIS A 88 -12.91 3.73 6.48
N LEU A 89 -11.68 4.07 6.89
CA LEU A 89 -10.83 3.16 7.64
C LEU A 89 -11.32 3.09 9.09
N GLU A 90 -11.66 1.89 9.55
CA GLU A 90 -12.09 1.64 10.92
C GLU A 90 -10.89 1.31 11.81
N PRO A 91 -10.73 1.93 12.99
CA PRO A 91 -9.69 1.54 13.94
C PRO A 91 -9.89 0.10 14.43
N VAL A 92 -8.79 -0.62 14.65
CA VAL A 92 -8.78 -1.94 15.32
C VAL A 92 -7.94 -1.83 16.59
N LEU A 93 -8.48 -2.30 17.71
CA LEU A 93 -7.82 -2.37 19.03
C LEU A 93 -7.09 -3.70 19.21
#